data_AF-A0A521DPP0-F1
#
_entry.id   AF-A0A521DPP0-F1
#
_cell.length_a   1.000
_cell.length_b   1.000
_cell.length_c   1.000
_cell.angle_alpha   90.00
_cell.angle_beta   90.00
_cell.angle_gamma   90.00
#
_symmetry.space_group_name_H-M   'P 1'
#
loop_
_entity.id
_entity.type
_entity.pdbx_description
1 polymer ?
#
loop_
_entity_poly.entity_id
_entity_poly.type
_entity_poly.pdbx_seq_one_letter_code
_entity_poly.pdbx_strand_id
1 'polypeptide(L)'
;MLTITNHTLEKLETLLRDLEYKVRYEKGNFKSGACLLQETKVVVVNKFITLEQKINALAEIIKQVPADESLLDDKQKAFYLNLKQMELEL
;
A
#
# COMPACT_ATOMS: atom_id res chain seq x y z
N MET A 1 -8.85 -10.37 -8.16
CA MET A 1 -9.36 -9.05 -7.75
C MET A 1 -9.14 -8.87 -6.25
N LEU A 2 -8.65 -7.72 -5.80
CA LEU A 2 -8.54 -7.43 -4.38
C LEU A 2 -9.93 -7.20 -3.80
N THR A 3 -10.26 -7.89 -2.71
CA THR A 3 -11.55 -7.66 -2.03
C THR A 3 -11.51 -6.31 -1.34
N ILE A 4 -12.41 -5.41 -1.73
CA ILE A 4 -12.51 -4.05 -1.19
C ILE A 4 -13.15 -4.10 0.21
N THR A 5 -12.33 -4.35 1.23
CA THR A 5 -12.75 -4.44 2.65
C THR A 5 -11.76 -3.75 3.57
N ASN A 6 -12.22 -3.28 4.74
CA ASN A 6 -11.34 -2.71 5.77
C ASN A 6 -10.22 -3.68 6.16
N HIS A 7 -10.51 -4.98 6.17
CA HIS A 7 -9.52 -5.99 6.50
C HIS A 7 -8.37 -6.05 5.47
N THR A 8 -8.66 -5.85 4.18
CA THR A 8 -7.63 -5.73 3.13
C THR A 8 -6.79 -4.47 3.34
N LEU A 9 -7.44 -3.35 3.70
CA LEU A 9 -6.74 -2.09 3.99
C LEU A 9 -5.75 -2.26 5.14
N GLU A 10 -6.20 -2.82 6.27
CA GLU A 10 -5.35 -3.07 7.45
C GLU A 10 -4.17 -3.99 7.13
N LYS A 11 -4.37 -5.00 6.26
CA LYS A 11 -3.27 -5.87 5.79
C LYS A 11 -2.23 -5.09 4.99
N LEU A 12 -2.64 -4.20 4.10
CA LEU A 12 -1.73 -3.37 3.31
C LEU A 12 -0.95 -2.41 4.20
N GLU A 13 -1.62 -1.79 5.18
CA GLU A 13 -0.98 -0.91 6.17
C GLU A 13 0.03 -1.66 7.04
N THR A 14 -0.32 -2.87 7.46
CA THR A 14 0.57 -3.74 8.24
C THR A 14 1.79 -4.14 7.43
N LEU A 15 1.61 -4.53 6.17
CA LEU A 15 2.71 -4.90 5.29
C LEU A 15 3.67 -3.72 5.06
N LEU A 16 3.13 -2.52 4.81
CA LEU A 16 3.96 -1.31 4.71
C LEU A 16 4.72 -1.04 6.01
N ARG A 17 4.08 -1.22 7.17
CA ARG A 17 4.72 -1.03 8.47
C ARG A 17 5.88 -2.01 8.69
N ASP A 18 5.72 -3.26 8.27
CA ASP A 18 6.75 -4.31 8.34
C ASP A 18 7.95 -3.98 7.44
N LEU A 19 7.67 -3.38 6.28
CA LEU A 19 8.66 -2.83 5.35
C LEU A 19 9.30 -1.51 5.80
N GLU A 20 9.10 -1.12 7.06
CA GLU A 20 9.53 0.16 7.65
C GLU A 20 8.89 1.42 7.04
N TYR A 21 7.79 1.28 6.30
CA TYR A 21 7.03 2.42 5.78
C TYR A 21 5.95 2.86 6.78
N LYS A 22 5.85 4.17 7.01
CA LYS A 22 4.81 4.74 7.88
C LYS A 22 3.64 5.24 7.06
N VAL A 23 2.45 4.70 7.31
CA VAL A 23 1.21 5.20 6.71
C VAL A 23 0.65 6.37 7.54
N ARG A 24 0.34 7.49 6.89
CA ARG A 24 -0.26 8.68 7.51
C ARG A 24 -1.47 9.15 6.71
N TYR A 25 -2.54 9.49 7.41
CA TYR A 25 -3.73 10.05 6.80
C TYR A 25 -3.73 11.58 6.92
N GLU A 26 -3.70 12.26 5.78
CA GLU A 26 -3.62 13.72 5.71
C GLU A 26 -4.77 14.32 4.90
N LYS A 27 -5.05 15.59 5.18
CA LYS A 27 -5.98 16.42 4.41
C LYS A 27 -5.23 17.08 3.24
N GLY A 28 -4.84 16.31 2.23
CA GLY A 28 -4.13 16.82 1.06
C GLY A 28 -4.87 16.51 -0.24
N ASN A 29 -4.77 17.41 -1.23
CA ASN A 29 -5.30 17.18 -2.57
C ASN A 29 -4.25 16.43 -3.42
N PHE A 30 -4.03 15.15 -3.11
CA PHE A 30 -3.14 14.29 -3.89
C PHE A 30 -3.86 13.82 -5.15
N LYS A 31 -3.29 14.05 -6.34
CA LYS A 31 -3.91 13.66 -7.62
C LYS A 31 -4.25 12.17 -7.71
N SER A 32 -3.43 11.31 -7.10
CA SER A 32 -3.61 9.85 -7.09
C SER A 32 -4.19 9.29 -5.78
N GLY A 33 -4.69 10.14 -4.89
CA GLY A 33 -5.27 9.72 -3.61
C GLY A 33 -4.27 9.30 -2.52
N ALA A 34 -3.05 8.90 -2.88
CA ALA A 34 -1.93 8.74 -1.95
C ALA A 34 -0.61 9.20 -2.57
N CYS A 35 0.40 9.43 -1.73
CA CYS A 35 1.75 9.84 -2.10
C CYS A 35 2.78 9.07 -1.28
N LEU A 36 3.79 8.52 -1.95
CA LEU A 36 4.93 7.86 -1.33
C LEU A 36 6.11 8.84 -1.22
N LEU A 37 6.59 9.05 -0.01
CA LEU A 37 7.84 9.75 0.29
C LEU A 37 8.95 8.70 0.44
N GLN A 38 9.71 8.49 -0.64
CA GLN A 38 10.81 7.52 -0.67
C GLN A 38 11.94 7.89 0.31
N GLU A 39 12.24 9.19 0.44
CA GLU A 39 13.32 9.68 1.31
C GLU A 39 13.06 9.39 2.80
N THR A 40 11.80 9.56 3.24
CA THR A 40 11.43 9.35 4.65
C THR A 40 10.73 8.01 4.91
N LYS A 41 10.56 7.16 3.87
CA LYS A 41 9.70 5.96 3.90
C LYS A 41 8.30 6.24 4.48
N VAL A 42 7.66 7.32 4.05
CA VAL A 42 6.32 7.70 4.55
C VAL A 42 5.29 7.62 3.42
N VAL A 43 4.18 6.94 3.66
CA VAL A 43 3.04 6.85 2.75
C VAL A 43 1.94 7.76 3.26
N VAL A 44 1.61 8.80 2.50
CA VAL A 44 0.57 9.75 2.86
C VAL A 44 -0.69 9.44 2.06
N VAL A 45 -1.78 9.08 2.74
CA VAL A 45 -3.07 8.74 2.15
C VAL A 45 -4.06 9.88 2.39
N ASN A 46 -4.79 10.27 1.36
CA ASN A 46 -5.85 11.25 1.50
C ASN A 46 -6.97 10.67 2.39
N LYS A 47 -7.40 11.40 3.42
CA LYS A 47 -8.52 10.93 4.24
C LYS A 47 -9.89 11.03 3.57
N PHE A 48 -10.01 11.83 2.50
CA PHE A 48 -11.27 12.13 1.82
C PHE A 48 -11.63 11.14 0.70
N ILE A 49 -10.70 10.24 0.31
CA ILE A 49 -10.96 9.22 -0.72
C ILE A 49 -11.69 8.00 -0.14
N THR A 50 -12.36 7.23 -1.01
CA THR A 50 -13.11 6.03 -0.64
C THR A 50 -12.19 4.87 -0.26
N LEU A 51 -12.73 3.86 0.42
CA LEU A 51 -12.00 2.64 0.80
C LEU A 51 -11.31 1.98 -0.39
N GLU A 52 -12.02 1.86 -1.51
CA GLU A 52 -11.50 1.29 -2.75
C GLU A 52 -10.27 2.04 -3.25
N GLN A 53 -10.34 3.37 -3.27
CA GLN A 53 -9.23 4.22 -3.69
C GLN A 53 -8.05 4.11 -2.73
N LYS A 54 -8.28 3.99 -1.42
CA LYS A 54 -7.22 3.78 -0.42
C LYS A 54 -6.50 2.45 -0.66
N ILE A 55 -7.26 1.37 -0.85
CA ILE A 55 -6.72 0.02 -1.10
C ILE A 55 -5.90 0.02 -2.38
N ASN A 56 -6.44 0.56 -3.48
CA ASN A 56 -5.72 0.64 -4.75
C ASN A 56 -4.45 1.48 -4.63
N ALA A 57 -4.52 2.65 -3.99
CA ALA A 57 -3.37 3.53 -3.83
C ALA A 57 -2.27 2.90 -2.97
N LEU A 58 -2.61 2.24 -1.86
CA LEU A 58 -1.63 1.51 -1.04
C LEU A 58 -1.04 0.30 -1.80
N ALA A 59 -1.86 -0.45 -2.53
CA ALA A 59 -1.39 -1.58 -3.31
C ALA A 59 -0.41 -1.15 -4.42
N GLU A 60 -0.70 -0.05 -5.11
CA GLU A 60 0.21 0.56 -6.09
C GLU A 60 1.54 0.96 -5.45
N ILE A 61 1.49 1.67 -4.31
CA ILE A 61 2.68 2.08 -3.58
C ILE A 61 3.51 0.86 -3.18
N ILE A 62 2.88 -0.20 -2.68
CA ILE A 62 3.56 -1.45 -2.31
C ILE A 62 4.30 -2.06 -3.50
N LYS A 63 3.74 -2.01 -4.72
CA LYS A 63 4.41 -2.50 -5.94
C LYS A 63 5.61 -1.64 -6.34
N GLN A 64 5.53 -0.32 -6.09
CA GLN A 64 6.57 0.65 -6.45
C GLN A 64 7.71 0.73 -5.42
N VAL A 65 7.44 0.47 -4.14
CA VAL A 65 8.48 0.50 -3.10
C VAL A 65 9.44 -0.69 -3.27
N PRO A 66 10.75 -0.48 -3.05
CA PRO A 66 11.68 -1.58 -2.84
C PRO A 66 11.37 -2.22 -1.49
N ALA A 67 10.52 -3.25 -1.51
CA ALA A 67 10.25 -4.10 -0.36
C ALA A 67 11.35 -5.16 -0.26
N ASP A 68 12.04 -5.22 0.87
CA ASP A 68 12.98 -6.30 1.14
C ASP A 68 12.19 -7.51 1.65
N GLU A 69 12.19 -8.59 0.87
CA GLU A 69 11.48 -9.82 1.25
C GLU A 69 12.00 -10.36 2.59
N SER A 70 13.25 -10.08 2.98
CA SER A 70 13.81 -10.52 4.25
C SER A 70 13.10 -9.92 5.47
N LEU A 71 12.43 -8.79 5.30
CA LEU A 71 11.65 -8.14 6.36
C LEU A 71 10.26 -8.75 6.50
N LEU A 72 9.76 -9.45 5.47
CA LEU A 72 8.41 -9.99 5.42
C LEU A 72 8.35 -11.44 5.91
N ASP A 73 7.31 -11.73 6.68
CA ASP A 73 6.94 -13.09 7.07
C ASP A 73 6.40 -13.91 5.86
N ASP A 74 6.42 -15.25 5.93
CA ASP A 74 6.04 -16.12 4.78
C ASP A 74 4.65 -15.80 4.21
N LYS A 75 3.70 -15.47 5.08
CA LYS A 75 2.34 -15.06 4.69
C LYS A 75 2.33 -13.72 3.95
N GLN A 76 3.16 -12.79 4.40
CA GLN A 76 3.25 -11.45 3.83
C GLN A 76 3.97 -11.47 2.49
N LYS A 77 5.03 -12.27 2.35
CA LYS A 77 5.70 -12.54 1.07
C LYS A 77 4.72 -13.07 0.03
N ALA A 78 3.94 -14.09 0.37
CA ALA A 78 2.95 -14.65 -0.54
C ALA A 78 1.92 -13.59 -0.98
N PHE A 79 1.48 -12.74 -0.05
CA PHE A 79 0.56 -11.63 -0.37
C PHE A 79 1.21 -10.55 -1.24
N TYR A 80 2.44 -10.16 -0.93
CA TYR A 80 3.21 -9.19 -1.70
C TYR A 80 3.49 -9.68 -3.13
N LEU A 81 3.90 -10.94 -3.29
CA LEU A 81 4.08 -11.58 -4.59
C LEU A 81 2.77 -11.61 -5.37
N ASN A 82 1.65 -11.93 -4.72
CA ASN A 82 0.33 -11.89 -5.35
C ASN A 82 -0.04 -10.48 -5.82
N LEU A 83 0.24 -9.46 -5.03
CA LEU A 83 0.05 -8.06 -5.41
C LEU A 83 0.92 -7.67 -6.62
N LYS A 84 2.19 -8.07 -6.64
CA LYS A 84 3.10 -7.81 -7.76
C LYS A 84 2.69 -8.54 -9.05
N GLN A 85 2.21 -9.77 -8.92
CA GLN A 85 1.74 -10.59 -10.05
C GLN A 85 0.38 -10.16 -10.58
N MET A 86 -0.39 -9.37 -9.83
CA MET A 86 -1.52 -8.64 -10.40
C MET A 86 -0.98 -7.56 -11.33
N GLU A 87 -0.71 -7.92 -12.58
CA GLU A 87 -0.63 -6.96 -13.67
C GLU A 87 -1.96 -6.19 -13.69
N LEU A 88 -1.88 -4.88 -13.49
CA LEU A 88 -2.93 -4.01 -14.02
C LEU A 88 -2.75 -4.10 -15.54
N GLU A 89 -3.59 -4.91 -16.19
CA GLU A 89 -3.83 -4.76 -17.62
C GLU A 89 -4.25 -3.30 -17.84
N LEU A 90 -3.34 -2.53 -18.42
CA LEU A 90 -3.48 -1.10 -18.73
C LEU A 90 -4.24 -0.93 -20.06
#